data_AF-A0A6N6KHQ2-F1
#
_entry.id   AF-A0A6N6KHQ2-F1
#
_cell.length_a   1.000
_cell.length_b   1.000
_cell.length_c   1.000
_cell.angle_alpha   90.00
_cell.angle_beta   90.00
_cell.angle_gamma   90.00
#
_symmetry.space_group_name_H-M   'P 1'
#
loop_
_entity.id
_entity.type
_entity.pdbx_description
1 polymer ?
#
loop_
_entity_poly.entity_id
_entity_poly.type
_entity_poly.pdbx_seq_one_letter_code
_entity_poly.pdbx_strand_id
1 'polypeptide(L)'
;MLYTVAILPVFGQEHESVLIAPENWQSEIILFPISFAPEIDLTGFEDLRFAPGWADSTSQEFWTYTFVWYVDEKQPMTESKLTEYFNYYYDGLMGVDRKNKADTTNSVKLDKTLCLFIQSKEGFSGKMRVYDNFFTKDYLILNIKVKESFCPEMKKHIISCEISPKPFDHSVWAIFENVKLKKECK
;
A
#
# COMPACT_ATOMS: atom_id res chain seq x y z
N MET A 1 44.11 -1.87 -28.63
CA MET A 1 43.20 -1.00 -27.86
C MET A 1 42.33 -1.90 -27.00
N LEU A 2 42.61 -1.98 -25.70
CA LEU A 2 41.76 -2.66 -24.74
C LEU A 2 40.77 -1.63 -24.19
N TYR A 3 39.48 -1.81 -24.49
CA TYR A 3 38.41 -0.99 -23.92
C TYR A 3 38.10 -1.49 -22.52
N THR A 4 38.51 -0.72 -21.51
CA THR A 4 38.07 -0.92 -20.14
C THR A 4 36.66 -0.38 -20.01
N VAL A 5 35.67 -1.27 -19.88
CA VAL A 5 34.30 -0.89 -19.51
C VAL A 5 34.31 -0.53 -18.03
N ALA A 6 34.17 0.75 -17.72
CA ALA A 6 33.97 1.22 -16.36
C ALA A 6 32.52 0.90 -15.96
N ILE A 7 32.34 -0.09 -15.10
CA ILE A 7 31.07 -0.34 -14.41
C ILE A 7 30.95 0.71 -13.31
N LEU A 8 30.09 1.71 -13.50
CA LEU A 8 29.71 2.62 -12.43
C LEU A 8 28.85 1.84 -11.43
N PRO A 9 29.16 1.86 -10.13
CA PRO A 9 28.27 1.30 -9.13
C PRO A 9 26.97 2.10 -9.14
N VAL A 10 25.85 1.43 -9.40
CA VAL A 10 24.53 1.96 -9.14
C VAL A 10 24.42 2.07 -7.62
N PHE A 11 24.58 3.28 -7.10
CA PHE A 11 24.34 3.57 -5.70
C PHE A 11 22.82 3.47 -5.49
N GLY A 12 22.34 2.30 -5.06
CA GLY A 12 20.98 2.15 -4.58
C GLY A 12 20.84 3.05 -3.36
N GLN A 13 20.13 4.16 -3.50
CA GLN A 13 19.83 5.03 -2.38
C GLN A 13 18.84 4.24 -1.51
N GLU A 14 19.33 3.64 -0.42
CA GLU A 14 18.45 3.06 0.60
C GLU A 14 17.58 4.20 1.13
N HIS A 15 16.29 4.15 0.84
CA HIS A 15 15.33 5.06 1.44
C HIS A 15 15.24 4.72 2.92
N GLU A 16 15.49 5.71 3.78
CA GLU A 16 15.28 5.51 5.21
C GLU A 16 13.77 5.48 5.47
N SER A 17 13.33 4.47 6.23
CA SER A 17 11.95 4.39 6.67
C SER A 17 11.52 5.66 7.41
N VAL A 18 10.30 6.12 7.14
CA VAL A 18 9.61 7.23 7.82
C VAL A 18 8.69 6.75 8.94
N LEU A 19 8.59 5.42 9.14
CA LEU A 19 7.78 4.79 10.18
C LEU A 19 8.63 4.24 11.34
N ILE A 20 8.13 4.44 12.55
CA ILE A 20 8.54 3.76 13.78
C ILE A 20 7.43 2.74 14.09
N ALA A 21 7.79 1.47 14.26
CA ALA A 21 6.87 0.40 14.59
C ALA A 21 7.52 -0.56 15.60
N PRO A 22 6.75 -1.43 16.27
CA PRO A 22 7.32 -2.48 17.12
C PRO A 22 8.30 -3.38 16.36
N GLU A 23 9.36 -3.84 17.02
CA GLU A 23 10.47 -4.58 16.38
C GLU A 23 10.05 -5.87 15.67
N ASN A 24 8.95 -6.49 16.10
CA ASN A 24 8.43 -7.72 15.52
C ASN A 24 7.54 -7.49 14.28
N TRP A 25 7.33 -6.24 13.86
CA TRP A 25 6.63 -5.93 12.62
C TRP A 25 7.59 -6.00 11.46
N GLN A 26 7.19 -6.70 10.40
CA GLN A 26 7.97 -6.75 9.17
C GLN A 26 7.86 -5.42 8.43
N SER A 27 8.94 -4.99 7.77
CA SER A 27 8.99 -3.76 6.98
C SER A 27 9.30 -4.02 5.51
N GLU A 28 8.79 -3.17 4.63
CA GLU A 28 9.15 -3.15 3.21
C GLU A 28 9.10 -1.71 2.69
N ILE A 29 9.95 -1.38 1.72
CA ILE A 29 9.91 -0.09 1.02
C ILE A 29 9.74 -0.35 -0.48
N ILE A 30 8.77 0.31 -1.10
CA ILE A 30 8.47 0.20 -2.54
C ILE A 30 8.60 1.59 -3.16
N LEU A 31 9.38 1.72 -4.23
CA LEU A 31 9.58 3.01 -4.89
C LEU A 31 8.46 3.30 -5.88
N PHE A 32 8.05 4.56 -5.97
CA PHE A 32 7.25 5.04 -7.09
C PHE A 32 8.15 5.36 -8.31
N PRO A 33 7.69 5.10 -9.56
CA PRO A 33 6.44 4.45 -9.90
C PRO A 33 6.43 2.98 -9.47
N ILE A 34 5.31 2.54 -8.90
CA ILE A 34 5.17 1.18 -8.38
C ILE A 34 5.13 0.22 -9.57
N SER A 35 6.07 -0.73 -9.60
CA SER A 35 6.26 -1.60 -10.77
C SER A 35 5.03 -2.44 -11.14
N PHE A 36 4.22 -2.83 -10.15
CA PHE A 36 2.99 -3.58 -10.38
C PHE A 36 1.76 -2.68 -10.63
N ALA A 37 1.83 -1.38 -10.35
CA ALA A 37 0.74 -0.43 -10.53
C ALA A 37 1.26 0.91 -11.10
N PRO A 38 1.87 0.90 -12.30
CA PRO A 38 2.50 2.08 -12.90
C PRO A 38 1.51 3.20 -13.26
N GLU A 39 0.21 2.91 -13.28
CA GLU A 39 -0.86 3.89 -13.48
C GLU A 39 -1.04 4.85 -12.30
N ILE A 40 -0.50 4.51 -11.12
CA ILE A 40 -0.44 5.41 -9.97
C ILE A 40 0.64 6.45 -10.23
N ASP A 41 0.24 7.56 -10.85
CA ASP A 41 1.08 8.72 -11.10
C ASP A 41 1.39 9.46 -9.78
N LEU A 42 2.36 8.96 -9.03
CA LEU A 42 2.98 9.60 -7.87
C LEU A 42 4.50 9.43 -7.96
N THR A 43 5.24 10.25 -7.22
CA THR A 43 6.71 10.18 -7.11
C THR A 43 7.08 10.16 -5.63
N GLY A 44 7.99 9.29 -5.22
CA GLY A 44 8.35 9.07 -3.83
C GLY A 44 8.50 7.58 -3.52
N PHE A 45 8.08 7.17 -2.34
CA PHE A 45 8.08 5.75 -1.95
C PHE A 45 6.91 5.42 -1.03
N GLU A 46 6.60 4.13 -0.95
CA GLU A 46 5.74 3.52 0.04
C GLU A 46 6.61 2.87 1.12
N ASP A 47 6.31 3.13 2.39
CA ASP A 47 6.95 2.51 3.54
C ASP A 47 5.91 1.68 4.29
N LEU A 48 6.06 0.35 4.26
CA LEU A 48 5.12 -0.62 4.78
C LEU A 48 5.54 -1.18 6.14
N ARG A 49 4.54 -1.51 6.95
CA ARG A 49 4.66 -2.25 8.20
C ARG A 49 3.57 -3.30 8.30
N PHE A 50 3.96 -4.55 8.39
CA PHE A 50 3.04 -5.68 8.51
C PHE A 50 2.97 -6.17 9.97
N ALA A 51 1.75 -6.36 10.47
CA ALA A 51 1.56 -6.94 11.80
C ALA A 51 2.15 -8.35 11.88
N PRO A 52 2.62 -8.85 13.03
CA PRO A 52 3.30 -10.14 13.13
C PRO A 52 2.52 -11.32 12.53
N GLY A 53 1.19 -11.34 12.67
CA GLY A 53 0.30 -12.37 12.14
C GLY A 53 -0.29 -12.07 10.74
N TRP A 54 0.21 -11.07 10.00
CA TRP A 54 -0.40 -10.62 8.75
C TRP A 54 -0.56 -11.70 7.67
N ALA A 55 0.37 -12.65 7.64
CA ALA A 55 0.45 -13.73 6.65
C ALA A 55 -0.15 -15.06 7.14
N ASP A 56 -0.70 -15.12 8.35
CA ASP A 56 -1.34 -16.30 8.92
C ASP A 56 -2.86 -16.16 8.82
N SER A 57 -3.51 -16.96 7.96
CA SER A 57 -4.97 -16.92 7.75
C SER A 57 -5.81 -17.32 8.96
N THR A 58 -5.18 -17.91 9.99
CA THR A 58 -5.83 -18.25 11.26
C THR A 58 -5.72 -17.13 12.30
N SER A 59 -4.85 -16.15 12.08
CA SER A 59 -4.64 -15.01 12.98
C SER A 59 -5.75 -13.98 12.87
N GLN A 60 -6.02 -13.27 13.98
CA GLN A 60 -6.87 -12.08 13.95
C GLN A 60 -6.23 -10.91 13.19
N GLU A 61 -4.91 -10.96 13.02
CA GLU A 61 -4.10 -9.98 12.29
C GLU A 61 -3.94 -10.31 10.81
N PHE A 62 -4.56 -11.39 10.31
CA PHE A 62 -4.48 -11.75 8.89
C PHE A 62 -4.84 -10.55 8.00
N TRP A 63 -4.02 -10.27 6.97
CA TRP A 63 -4.17 -9.10 6.10
C TRP A 63 -4.23 -7.75 6.86
N THR A 64 -3.59 -7.65 8.02
CA THR A 64 -3.50 -6.42 8.82
C THR A 64 -2.12 -5.80 8.72
N TYR A 65 -2.07 -4.60 8.17
CA TYR A 65 -0.83 -3.87 7.89
C TYR A 65 -1.12 -2.39 7.70
N THR A 66 -0.08 -1.58 7.76
CA THR A 66 -0.15 -0.14 7.47
C THR A 66 0.98 0.24 6.55
N PHE A 67 0.77 1.29 5.78
CA PHE A 67 1.83 1.90 5.02
C PHE A 67 1.64 3.40 4.93
N VAL A 68 2.71 4.08 4.53
CA VAL A 68 2.69 5.50 4.19
C VAL A 68 3.16 5.66 2.76
N TRP A 69 2.33 6.26 1.90
CA TRP A 69 2.82 6.86 0.67
C TRP A 69 3.46 8.21 1.00
N TYR A 70 4.80 8.22 0.99
CA TYR A 70 5.62 9.37 1.28
C TYR A 70 6.06 10.00 -0.04
N VAL A 71 5.19 10.85 -0.58
CA VAL A 71 5.26 11.31 -1.98
C VAL A 71 5.55 12.80 -2.06
N ASP A 72 6.07 13.23 -3.21
CA ASP A 72 6.25 14.64 -3.52
C ASP A 72 4.91 15.38 -3.46
N GLU A 73 4.95 16.65 -3.06
CA GLU A 73 3.77 17.49 -2.90
C GLU A 73 2.90 17.50 -4.17
N LYS A 74 1.70 16.92 -4.06
CA LYS A 74 0.64 16.93 -5.07
C LYS A 74 -0.65 17.53 -4.49
N GLN A 75 -1.70 17.60 -5.31
CA GLN A 75 -3.02 18.02 -4.86
C GLN A 75 -3.57 17.07 -3.78
N PRO A 76 -4.42 17.55 -2.86
CA PRO A 76 -5.12 16.72 -1.89
C PRO A 76 -5.84 15.54 -2.55
N MET A 77 -5.87 14.42 -1.82
CA MET A 77 -6.58 13.24 -2.27
C MET A 77 -8.09 13.49 -2.28
N THR A 78 -8.78 12.81 -3.18
CA THR A 78 -10.25 12.80 -3.25
C THR A 78 -10.74 11.36 -3.19
N GLU A 79 -12.01 11.16 -2.84
CA GLU A 79 -12.62 9.81 -2.84
C GLU A 79 -12.46 9.10 -4.18
N SER A 80 -12.68 9.82 -5.29
CA SER A 80 -12.52 9.30 -6.65
C SER A 80 -11.07 8.92 -6.94
N LYS A 81 -10.11 9.75 -6.53
CA LYS A 81 -8.69 9.50 -6.77
C LYS A 81 -8.16 8.32 -5.97
N LEU A 82 -8.55 8.21 -4.70
CA LEU A 82 -8.23 7.05 -3.87
C LEU A 82 -8.87 5.79 -4.44
N THR A 83 -10.13 5.86 -4.85
CA THR A 83 -10.82 4.72 -5.49
C THR A 83 -10.07 4.23 -6.73
N GLU A 84 -9.70 5.15 -7.63
CA GLU A 84 -8.91 4.84 -8.83
C GLU A 84 -7.55 4.22 -8.48
N TYR A 85 -6.76 4.88 -7.63
CA TYR A 85 -5.42 4.43 -7.29
C TYR A 85 -5.41 3.08 -6.56
N PHE A 86 -6.33 2.84 -5.64
CA PHE A 86 -6.39 1.56 -4.94
C PHE A 86 -6.95 0.43 -5.82
N ASN A 87 -7.79 0.72 -6.81
CA ASN A 87 -8.13 -0.28 -7.84
C ASN A 87 -6.88 -0.70 -8.62
N TYR A 88 -6.08 0.25 -9.10
CA TYR A 88 -4.81 -0.05 -9.79
C TYR A 88 -3.83 -0.80 -8.90
N TYR A 89 -3.66 -0.35 -7.66
CA TYR A 89 -2.75 -0.95 -6.69
C TYR A 89 -3.02 -2.45 -6.52
N TYR A 90 -4.25 -2.82 -6.16
CA TYR A 90 -4.58 -4.22 -5.87
C TYR A 90 -4.75 -5.08 -7.12
N ASP A 91 -5.25 -4.53 -8.24
CA ASP A 91 -5.26 -5.28 -9.51
C ASP A 91 -3.85 -5.68 -9.94
N GLY A 92 -2.93 -4.73 -9.82
CA GLY A 92 -1.50 -4.89 -10.08
C GLY A 92 -0.86 -5.91 -9.15
N LEU A 93 -0.98 -5.67 -7.84
CA LEU A 93 -0.40 -6.51 -6.79
C LEU A 93 -0.86 -7.97 -6.88
N MET A 94 -2.15 -8.18 -7.17
CA MET A 94 -2.74 -9.52 -7.28
C MET A 94 -2.54 -10.14 -8.67
N GLY A 95 -2.02 -9.36 -9.62
CA GLY A 95 -1.77 -9.77 -11.00
C GLY A 95 -3.05 -10.12 -11.75
N VAL A 96 -4.16 -9.43 -11.48
CA VAL A 96 -5.48 -9.67 -12.07
C VAL A 96 -5.41 -9.65 -13.60
N ASP A 97 -4.82 -8.60 -14.18
CA ASP A 97 -4.71 -8.48 -15.64
C ASP A 97 -3.77 -9.51 -16.24
N ARG A 98 -2.65 -9.78 -15.57
CA ARG A 98 -1.69 -10.80 -16.04
C ARG A 98 -2.36 -12.16 -16.10
N LYS A 99 -3.14 -12.53 -15.08
CA LYS A 99 -3.89 -13.79 -15.05
C LYS A 99 -4.98 -13.83 -16.12
N ASN A 100 -5.74 -12.75 -16.28
CA ASN A 100 -6.80 -12.67 -17.27
C ASN A 100 -6.30 -12.71 -18.72
N LYS A 101 -5.06 -12.26 -18.97
CA LYS A 101 -4.38 -12.33 -20.27
C LYS A 101 -3.67 -13.65 -20.52
N ALA A 102 -3.42 -14.47 -19.49
CA ALA A 102 -2.81 -15.78 -19.67
C ALA A 102 -3.84 -16.72 -20.32
N ASP A 103 -3.71 -16.89 -21.64
CA ASP A 103 -4.58 -17.68 -22.51
C ASP A 103 -4.38 -19.18 -22.22
N THR A 104 -5.02 -19.66 -21.16
CA THR A 104 -5.14 -21.09 -20.88
C THR A 104 -6.59 -21.47 -21.03
N THR A 105 -6.87 -22.53 -21.77
CA THR A 105 -8.20 -22.97 -22.22
C THR A 105 -9.20 -23.26 -21.10
N ASN A 106 -8.82 -23.13 -19.82
CA ASN A 106 -9.63 -23.35 -18.62
C ASN A 106 -9.41 -22.31 -17.50
N SER A 107 -8.79 -21.14 -17.75
CA SER A 107 -8.61 -20.13 -16.69
C SER A 107 -9.92 -19.38 -16.40
N VAL A 108 -10.33 -19.39 -15.12
CA VAL A 108 -11.40 -18.52 -14.63
C VAL A 108 -10.90 -17.08 -14.68
N LYS A 109 -11.64 -16.20 -15.38
CA LYS A 109 -11.36 -14.77 -15.38
C LYS A 109 -11.66 -14.19 -14.01
N LEU A 110 -10.70 -13.46 -13.46
CA LEU A 110 -10.86 -12.73 -12.23
C LEU A 110 -11.57 -11.41 -12.49
N ASP A 111 -12.57 -11.09 -11.68
CA ASP A 111 -13.09 -9.74 -11.55
C ASP A 111 -11.99 -8.79 -11.07
N LYS A 112 -12.12 -7.54 -11.53
CA LYS A 112 -11.33 -6.39 -11.10
C LYS A 112 -11.61 -6.03 -9.65
N THR A 113 -10.63 -5.40 -9.02
CA THR A 113 -10.77 -4.79 -7.70
C THR A 113 -11.89 -3.75 -7.74
N LEU A 114 -12.69 -3.71 -6.67
CA LEU A 114 -13.72 -2.71 -6.48
C LEU A 114 -13.50 -2.01 -5.14
N CYS A 115 -12.99 -0.78 -5.20
CA CYS A 115 -12.84 0.12 -4.07
C CYS A 115 -14.00 1.12 -3.98
N LEU A 116 -14.33 1.51 -2.76
CA LEU A 116 -15.20 2.64 -2.44
C LEU A 116 -14.60 3.39 -1.25
N PHE A 117 -14.41 4.70 -1.40
CA PHE A 117 -13.95 5.58 -0.32
C PHE A 117 -15.00 6.63 0.01
N ILE A 118 -15.06 7.00 1.29
CA ILE A 118 -15.92 8.05 1.83
C ILE A 118 -15.06 8.98 2.67
N GLN A 119 -15.15 10.28 2.43
CA GLN A 119 -14.49 11.33 3.16
C GLN A 119 -15.29 11.71 4.42
N SER A 120 -14.55 11.98 5.48
CA SER A 120 -15.05 12.43 6.78
C SER A 120 -14.14 13.54 7.32
N LYS A 121 -14.44 14.06 8.51
CA LYS A 121 -13.56 15.06 9.15
C LYS A 121 -12.23 14.45 9.59
N GLU A 122 -12.22 13.13 9.80
CA GLU A 122 -11.10 12.35 10.32
C GLU A 122 -10.17 11.80 9.23
N GLY A 123 -10.46 12.10 7.95
CA GLY A 123 -9.80 11.56 6.77
C GLY A 123 -10.78 10.76 5.91
N PHE A 124 -10.29 9.71 5.26
CA PHE A 124 -11.11 8.82 4.44
C PHE A 124 -11.23 7.44 5.10
N SER A 125 -12.35 6.78 4.84
CA SER A 125 -12.52 5.36 5.10
C SER A 125 -12.96 4.67 3.82
N GLY A 126 -12.61 3.39 3.66
CA GLY A 126 -12.97 2.67 2.46
C GLY A 126 -13.17 1.18 2.68
N LYS A 127 -13.81 0.56 1.69
CA LYS A 127 -14.00 -0.88 1.57
C LYS A 127 -13.58 -1.32 0.17
N MET A 128 -12.84 -2.43 0.10
CA MET A 128 -12.22 -2.90 -1.13
C MET A 128 -12.46 -4.39 -1.27
N ARG A 129 -13.08 -4.82 -2.38
CA ARG A 129 -13.14 -6.24 -2.76
C ARG A 129 -11.92 -6.56 -3.61
N VAL A 130 -11.06 -7.43 -3.10
CA VAL A 130 -9.76 -7.76 -3.70
C VAL A 130 -9.64 -9.28 -3.85
N TYR A 131 -9.06 -9.76 -4.94
CA TYR A 131 -8.71 -11.18 -5.09
C TYR A 131 -7.39 -11.49 -4.40
N ASP A 132 -7.35 -12.37 -3.42
CA ASP A 132 -6.13 -12.74 -2.71
C ASP A 132 -5.27 -13.73 -3.52
N ASN A 133 -4.31 -13.22 -4.26
CA ASN A 133 -3.38 -14.11 -4.94
C ASN A 133 -2.25 -14.63 -4.05
N PHE A 134 -2.14 -14.24 -2.79
CA PHE A 134 -1.06 -14.68 -1.91
C PHE A 134 -1.46 -15.91 -1.10
N PHE A 135 -2.58 -15.85 -0.38
CA PHE A 135 -2.90 -16.85 0.63
C PHE A 135 -4.15 -17.66 0.29
N THR A 136 -5.32 -17.02 0.20
CA THR A 136 -6.60 -17.73 0.14
C THR A 136 -7.01 -18.16 -1.28
N LYS A 137 -6.48 -17.51 -2.32
CA LYS A 137 -6.88 -17.72 -3.73
C LYS A 137 -8.37 -17.42 -3.98
N ASP A 138 -8.98 -16.58 -3.14
CA ASP A 138 -10.38 -16.17 -3.20
C ASP A 138 -10.52 -14.66 -2.95
N TYR A 139 -11.72 -14.11 -3.11
CA TYR A 139 -12.01 -12.71 -2.83
C TYR A 139 -12.11 -12.45 -1.33
N LEU A 140 -11.42 -11.41 -0.87
CA LEU A 140 -11.58 -10.85 0.46
C LEU A 140 -12.11 -9.42 0.41
N ILE A 141 -12.68 -8.99 1.52
CA ILE A 141 -13.01 -7.60 1.77
C ILE A 141 -11.96 -7.01 2.70
N LEU A 142 -11.28 -5.97 2.24
CA LEU A 142 -10.40 -5.14 3.05
C LEU A 142 -11.12 -3.85 3.42
N ASN A 143 -10.97 -3.44 4.68
CA ASN A 143 -11.37 -2.12 5.14
C ASN A 143 -10.10 -1.28 5.33
N ILE A 144 -10.20 0.01 5.03
CA ILE A 144 -9.06 0.93 5.06
C ILE A 144 -9.44 2.24 5.74
N LYS A 145 -8.54 2.78 6.56
CA LYS A 145 -8.55 4.18 6.99
C LYS A 145 -7.39 4.90 6.33
N VAL A 146 -7.64 6.10 5.80
CA VAL A 146 -6.62 6.93 5.16
C VAL A 146 -6.61 8.30 5.82
N LYS A 147 -5.43 8.75 6.21
CA LYS A 147 -5.19 10.13 6.66
C LYS A 147 -4.14 10.75 5.77
N GLU A 148 -4.42 11.95 5.28
CA GLU A 148 -3.42 12.74 4.56
C GLU A 148 -2.93 13.90 5.41
N SER A 149 -1.66 14.24 5.24
CA SER A 149 -1.07 15.45 5.79
C SER A 149 -0.04 16.01 4.82
N PHE A 150 0.18 17.32 4.90
CA PHE A 150 1.18 18.01 4.09
C PHE A 150 2.30 18.48 4.99
N CYS A 151 3.53 18.32 4.51
CA CYS A 151 4.73 18.70 5.19
C CYS A 151 5.47 19.78 4.39
N PRO A 152 5.16 21.07 4.58
CA PRO A 152 5.75 22.14 3.77
C PRO A 152 7.27 22.20 3.87
N GLU A 153 7.83 21.95 5.06
CA GLU A 153 9.28 21.94 5.30
C GLU A 153 10.00 20.89 4.43
N MET A 154 9.38 19.73 4.26
CA MET A 154 9.94 18.61 3.49
C MET A 154 9.44 18.58 2.04
N LYS A 155 8.45 19.42 1.71
CA LYS A 155 7.69 19.41 0.45
C LYS A 155 7.11 18.03 0.13
N LYS A 156 6.46 17.43 1.13
CA LYS A 156 5.92 16.07 1.05
C LYS A 156 4.43 16.04 1.33
N HIS A 157 3.73 15.22 0.57
CA HIS A 157 2.36 14.79 0.84
C HIS A 157 2.44 13.39 1.42
N ILE A 158 1.96 13.25 2.66
CA ILE A 158 2.08 12.04 3.46
C ILE A 158 0.70 11.43 3.57
N ILE A 159 0.51 10.25 2.99
CA ILE A 159 -0.77 9.54 2.96
C ILE A 159 -0.60 8.26 3.75
N SER A 160 -1.14 8.23 4.96
CA SER A 160 -1.07 7.10 5.89
C SER A 160 -2.30 6.21 5.72
N CYS A 161 -2.08 4.92 5.53
CA CYS A 161 -3.10 3.92 5.25
C CYS A 161 -3.04 2.79 6.27
N GLU A 162 -4.14 2.50 6.94
CA GLU A 162 -4.29 1.37 7.86
C GLU A 162 -5.30 0.38 7.26
N ILE A 163 -4.91 -0.88 7.07
CA ILE A 163 -5.71 -1.89 6.36
C ILE A 163 -5.93 -3.11 7.24
N SER A 164 -7.17 -3.61 7.27
CA SER A 164 -7.52 -4.90 7.86
C SER A 164 -8.81 -5.45 7.24
N PRO A 165 -8.99 -6.78 7.13
CA PRO A 165 -10.29 -7.36 6.78
C PRO A 165 -11.33 -7.19 7.91
N LYS A 166 -10.90 -6.84 9.12
CA LYS A 166 -11.79 -6.68 10.28
C LYS A 166 -12.62 -5.39 10.20
N PRO A 167 -13.86 -5.39 10.72
CA PRO A 167 -14.66 -4.17 10.79
C PRO A 167 -14.00 -3.12 11.70
N PHE A 168 -14.32 -1.84 11.50
CA PHE A 168 -13.62 -0.71 12.15
C PHE A 168 -13.75 -0.65 13.68
N ASP A 169 -14.71 -1.37 14.26
CA ASP A 169 -14.94 -1.52 15.71
C ASP A 169 -14.18 -2.70 16.32
N HIS A 170 -13.51 -3.52 15.52
CA HIS A 170 -12.72 -4.65 15.98
C HIS A 170 -11.44 -4.20 16.72
N SER A 171 -11.05 -4.91 17.76
CA SER A 171 -9.89 -4.56 18.60
C SER A 171 -8.54 -4.54 17.87
N VAL A 172 -8.42 -5.28 16.76
CA VAL A 172 -7.19 -5.31 15.94
C VAL A 172 -6.76 -3.91 15.48
N TRP A 173 -7.69 -2.97 15.30
CA TRP A 173 -7.35 -1.61 14.85
C TRP A 173 -6.50 -0.83 15.84
N ALA A 174 -6.53 -1.19 17.13
CA ALA A 174 -5.70 -0.56 18.15
C ALA A 174 -4.20 -0.80 17.93
N ILE A 175 -3.81 -1.84 17.19
CA ILE A 175 -2.39 -2.13 16.95
C ILE A 175 -1.70 -1.02 16.14
N PHE A 176 -2.45 -0.31 15.28
CA PHE A 176 -1.92 0.79 14.48
C PHE A 176 -1.50 1.99 15.32
N GLU A 177 -2.02 2.12 16.54
CA GLU A 177 -1.58 3.17 17.47
C GLU A 177 -0.10 3.02 17.86
N ASN A 178 0.48 1.82 17.70
CA ASN A 178 1.90 1.56 17.96
C ASN A 178 2.80 1.91 16.77
N VAL A 179 2.24 2.31 15.62
CA VAL A 179 2.99 2.73 14.44
C VAL A 179 2.91 4.25 14.32
N LYS A 180 4.06 4.92 14.27
CA LYS A 180 4.18 6.39 14.26
C LYS A 180 5.04 6.87 13.10
N LEU A 181 4.75 8.07 12.59
CA LEU A 181 5.67 8.77 11.71
C LEU A 181 6.87 9.27 12.53
N LYS A 182 8.10 9.03 12.04
CA LYS A 182 9.35 9.47 12.70
C LYS A 182 9.40 10.98 12.95
N LYS A 183 8.84 11.76 12.03
CA LYS A 183 8.79 13.22 12.12
C LYS A 183 7.35 13.66 11.87
N GLU A 184 6.72 14.18 12.91
CA GLU A 184 5.44 14.88 12.75
C GLU A 184 5.71 16.24 12.13
N CYS A 185 5.04 16.51 11.01
CA CYS A 185 5.08 17.83 10.38
C CYS A 185 4.17 18.75 11.19
N LYS A 186 4.74 19.85 11.68
CA LYS A 186 4.02 20.86 12.49
C LYS A 186 3.41 21.93 11.59
#